data_AF-A0A9E0GMK8-F1
#
_entry.id   AF-A0A9E0GMK8-F1
#
_cell.length_a   1.000
_cell.length_b   1.000
_cell.length_c   1.000
_cell.angle_alpha   90.00
_cell.angle_beta   90.00
_cell.angle_gamma   90.00
#
_symmetry.space_group_name_H-M   'P 1'
#
loop_
_entity.id
_entity.type
_entity.pdbx_description
1 polymer ?
#
loop_
_entity_poly.entity_id
_entity_poly.type
_entity_poly.pdbx_seq_one_letter_code
_entity_poly.pdbx_strand_id
1 'polypeptide(L)'
;MTQDDALKAAPIRRIQSFDGMAVTAQVWDESHAYHQLYRRLHARHGHGTGILTGLEVIGSDPADRTVYVLPGAAVDHAGNTIVVKDPVAHQFNKDVEGLLYLFLTYGESAPKSPDGAGQSDLPQYVNLGYNIQARPTLPQTPHVEVARVWRESRTAPLLDAADPTHPGPNQIDLRFRRTVGAAEIPQVSVGVVSLGGD
;
A
#
# COMPACT_ATOMS: atom_id res chain seq x y z
N MET A 1 10.70 9.69 12.88
CA MET A 1 11.91 8.85 12.83
C MET A 1 12.82 9.41 11.75
N THR A 2 13.95 9.95 12.17
CA THR A 2 14.95 10.61 11.32
C THR A 2 15.75 9.58 10.50
N GLN A 3 16.54 10.01 9.53
CA GLN A 3 17.42 9.11 8.76
C GLN A 3 18.46 8.41 9.66
N ASP A 4 18.97 9.10 10.68
CA ASP A 4 19.91 8.55 11.66
C ASP A 4 19.28 7.46 12.52
N ASP A 5 18.01 7.60 12.89
CA ASP A 5 17.28 6.57 13.63
C ASP A 5 17.11 5.29 12.79
N ALA A 6 16.95 5.42 11.48
CA ALA A 6 16.81 4.29 10.56
C ALA A 6 18.11 3.50 10.39
N LEU A 7 19.25 4.19 10.28
CA LEU A 7 20.55 3.56 10.20
C LEU A 7 20.92 2.85 11.51
N LYS A 8 20.57 3.43 12.66
CA LYS A 8 20.74 2.77 13.97
C LYS A 8 19.84 1.55 14.15
N ALA A 9 18.67 1.54 13.51
CA ALA A 9 17.75 0.41 13.54
C ALA A 9 18.17 -0.72 12.57
N ALA A 10 19.19 -0.55 11.72
CA ALA A 10 19.63 -1.59 10.81
C ALA A 10 20.19 -2.79 11.61
N PRO A 11 19.77 -4.04 11.30
CA PRO A 11 20.25 -5.19 12.03
C PRO A 11 21.73 -5.45 11.72
N ILE A 12 22.57 -5.46 12.74
CA ILE A 12 24.02 -5.70 12.64
C ILE A 12 24.41 -7.17 12.76
N ARG A 13 23.45 -8.04 13.09
CA ARG A 13 23.64 -9.48 13.26
C ARG A 13 22.41 -10.25 12.80
N ARG A 14 22.62 -11.49 12.38
CA ARG A 14 21.58 -12.47 12.03
C ARG A 14 21.91 -13.80 12.69
N ILE A 15 20.91 -14.68 12.79
CA ILE A 15 21.13 -16.06 13.23
C ILE A 15 21.99 -16.80 12.19
N GLN A 16 23.00 -17.51 12.68
CA GLN A 16 23.83 -18.42 11.90
C GLN A 16 23.44 -19.85 12.29
N SER A 17 22.84 -20.59 11.36
CA SER A 17 22.45 -21.99 11.56
C SER A 17 23.66 -22.91 11.67
N PHE A 18 23.55 -23.95 12.49
CA PHE A 18 24.52 -25.03 12.62
C PHE A 18 23.80 -26.36 12.94
N ASP A 19 24.46 -27.48 12.66
CA ASP A 19 23.87 -28.80 12.87
C ASP A 19 23.61 -29.07 14.36
N GLY A 20 22.40 -29.57 14.66
CA GLY A 20 21.95 -29.78 16.04
C GLY A 20 21.41 -28.52 16.74
N MET A 21 21.34 -27.37 16.04
CA MET A 21 20.68 -26.18 16.57
C MET A 21 19.18 -26.42 16.78
N ALA A 22 18.68 -26.09 17.98
CA ALA A 22 17.26 -26.14 18.28
C ALA A 22 16.50 -24.98 17.60
N VAL A 23 15.43 -25.30 16.87
CA VAL A 23 14.51 -24.32 16.27
C VAL A 23 13.35 -24.07 17.24
N THR A 24 13.60 -23.23 18.23
CA THR A 24 12.55 -22.79 19.16
C THR A 24 11.73 -21.64 18.57
N ALA A 25 10.55 -21.37 19.13
CA ALA A 25 9.73 -20.22 18.73
C ALA A 25 10.52 -18.90 18.81
N GLN A 26 11.32 -18.71 19.87
CA GLN A 26 12.18 -17.54 20.02
C GLN A 26 13.20 -17.40 18.89
N VAL A 27 13.88 -18.50 18.52
CA VAL A 27 14.85 -18.51 17.41
C VAL A 27 14.14 -18.21 16.08
N TRP A 28 12.93 -18.74 15.91
CA TRP A 28 12.12 -18.49 14.73
C TRP A 28 11.69 -17.01 14.63
N ASP A 29 11.20 -16.45 15.73
CA ASP A 29 10.76 -15.06 15.83
C ASP A 29 11.93 -14.09 15.58
N GLU A 30 13.11 -14.35 16.16
CA GLU A 30 14.29 -13.50 15.94
C GLU A 30 14.75 -13.54 14.47
N SER A 31 14.72 -14.72 13.83
CA SER A 31 15.01 -14.83 12.40
C SER A 31 14.01 -14.06 11.54
N HIS A 32 12.71 -14.20 11.83
CA HIS A 32 11.66 -13.50 11.07
C HIS A 32 11.70 -11.99 11.29
N ALA A 33 11.94 -11.54 12.52
CA ALA A 33 12.10 -10.13 12.85
C ALA A 33 13.25 -9.50 12.07
N TYR A 34 14.39 -10.19 11.95
CA TYR A 34 15.52 -9.76 11.12
C TYR A 34 15.07 -9.52 9.66
N HIS A 35 14.39 -10.51 9.06
CA HIS A 35 13.93 -10.41 7.68
C HIS A 35 12.85 -9.33 7.47
N GLN A 36 11.90 -9.22 8.39
CA GLN A 36 10.86 -8.19 8.34
C GLN A 36 11.45 -6.78 8.42
N LEU A 37 12.40 -6.57 9.34
CA LEU A 37 13.10 -5.29 9.50
C LEU A 37 13.90 -4.93 8.26
N TYR A 38 14.70 -5.86 7.73
CA TYR A 38 15.48 -5.61 6.52
C TYR A 38 14.57 -5.32 5.31
N ARG A 39 13.45 -6.05 5.18
CA ARG A 39 12.43 -5.79 4.14
C ARG A 39 11.84 -4.38 4.26
N ARG A 40 11.48 -3.94 5.48
CA ARG A 40 10.96 -2.58 5.72
C ARG A 40 11.98 -1.51 5.37
N LEU A 41 13.23 -1.70 5.77
CA LEU A 41 14.33 -0.79 5.45
C LEU A 41 14.56 -0.72 3.93
N HIS A 42 14.63 -1.86 3.25
CA HIS A 42 14.76 -1.93 1.80
C HIS A 42 13.59 -1.25 1.09
N ALA A 43 12.35 -1.52 1.50
CA ALA A 43 11.18 -0.90 0.90
C ALA A 43 11.22 0.64 1.07
N ARG A 44 11.41 1.11 2.31
CA ARG A 44 11.40 2.54 2.62
C ARG A 44 12.55 3.31 1.99
N HIS A 45 13.76 2.76 1.99
CA HIS A 45 14.97 3.46 1.56
C HIS A 45 15.38 3.13 0.11
N GLY A 46 15.05 1.95 -0.38
CA GLY A 46 15.31 1.53 -1.76
C GLY A 46 14.22 1.97 -2.73
N HIS A 47 12.94 1.82 -2.37
CA HIS A 47 11.83 2.25 -3.22
C HIS A 47 11.30 3.63 -2.86
N GLY A 48 11.34 4.03 -1.59
CA GLY A 48 10.70 5.24 -1.08
C GLY A 48 9.34 4.93 -0.46
N THR A 49 8.56 5.97 -0.20
CA THR A 49 7.23 5.88 0.43
C THR A 49 6.18 6.42 -0.52
N GLY A 50 5.21 5.59 -0.91
CA GLY A 50 4.20 5.91 -1.93
C GLY A 50 3.70 4.67 -2.66
N ILE A 51 3.01 4.89 -3.78
CA ILE A 51 2.44 3.85 -4.64
C ILE A 51 3.53 3.24 -5.52
N LEU A 52 3.68 1.92 -5.49
CA LEU A 52 4.60 1.19 -6.36
C LEU A 52 3.96 0.94 -7.73
N THR A 53 2.70 0.52 -7.75
CA THR A 53 1.95 0.19 -8.97
C THR A 53 0.44 0.11 -8.66
N GLY A 54 -0.41 0.34 -9.66
CA GLY A 54 -1.87 0.27 -9.54
C GLY A 54 -2.42 1.22 -8.48
N LEU A 55 -3.45 0.81 -7.72
CA LEU A 55 -4.15 1.64 -6.73
C LEU A 55 -4.82 2.88 -7.34
N GLU A 56 -5.30 2.80 -8.60
CA GLU A 56 -6.22 3.82 -9.09
C GLU A 56 -7.50 3.84 -8.25
N VAL A 57 -8.14 5.00 -8.22
CA VAL A 57 -9.43 5.18 -7.55
C VAL A 57 -10.42 5.64 -8.60
N ILE A 58 -11.52 4.92 -8.72
CA ILE A 58 -12.59 5.20 -9.68
C ILE A 58 -13.94 5.36 -8.97
N GLY A 59 -14.83 6.15 -9.54
CA GLY A 59 -16.22 6.26 -9.10
C GLY A 59 -17.00 4.97 -9.35
N SER A 60 -18.11 4.80 -8.65
CA SER A 60 -19.05 3.72 -8.96
C SER A 60 -19.80 3.99 -10.27
N ASP A 61 -20.29 2.92 -10.90
CA ASP A 61 -21.26 2.99 -12.00
C ASP A 61 -22.46 2.07 -11.67
N PRO A 62 -23.68 2.61 -11.42
CA PRO A 62 -24.05 4.03 -11.48
C PRO A 62 -23.38 4.87 -10.38
N ALA A 63 -23.18 6.16 -10.66
CA ALA A 63 -22.49 7.08 -9.76
C ALA A 63 -23.26 7.28 -8.44
N ASP A 64 -22.60 6.96 -7.33
CA ASP A 64 -23.10 7.13 -5.97
C ASP A 64 -21.99 7.69 -5.05
N ARG A 65 -22.03 7.42 -3.74
CA ARG A 65 -21.02 7.91 -2.77
C ARG A 65 -19.90 6.89 -2.52
N THR A 66 -19.74 5.92 -3.40
CA THR A 66 -18.80 4.82 -3.31
C THR A 66 -17.72 5.03 -4.35
N VAL A 67 -16.48 4.82 -3.94
CA VAL A 67 -15.34 4.71 -4.84
C VAL A 67 -14.77 3.31 -4.76
N TYR A 68 -14.14 2.87 -5.84
CA TYR A 68 -13.39 1.62 -5.87
C TYR A 68 -11.91 1.94 -5.89
N VAL A 69 -11.16 1.37 -4.95
CA VAL A 69 -9.71 1.32 -5.01
C VAL A 69 -9.34 0.06 -5.76
N LEU A 70 -8.73 0.23 -6.94
CA LEU A 70 -8.32 -0.87 -7.80
C LEU A 70 -7.06 -1.57 -7.25
N PRO A 71 -6.79 -2.82 -7.69
CA PRO A 71 -5.62 -3.57 -7.26
C PRO A 71 -4.31 -2.82 -7.45
N GLY A 72 -3.36 -3.06 -6.56
CA GLY A 72 -2.04 -2.45 -6.60
C GLY A 72 -1.26 -2.60 -5.30
N ALA A 73 -0.10 -1.97 -5.26
CA ALA A 73 0.81 -2.04 -4.13
C ALA A 73 1.41 -0.68 -3.78
N ALA A 74 1.70 -0.48 -2.49
CA ALA A 74 2.33 0.71 -1.98
C ALA A 74 3.23 0.43 -0.77
N VAL A 75 4.07 1.40 -0.43
CA VAL A 75 4.95 1.39 0.75
C VAL A 75 4.61 2.60 1.62
N ASP A 76 4.26 2.37 2.88
CA ASP A 76 3.99 3.44 3.85
C ASP A 76 5.27 4.06 4.43
N HIS A 77 5.12 5.08 5.27
CA HIS A 77 6.25 5.76 5.92
C HIS A 77 7.06 4.90 6.90
N ALA A 78 6.53 3.75 7.33
CA ALA A 78 7.23 2.78 8.17
C ALA A 78 7.91 1.68 7.34
N GLY A 79 7.77 1.69 6.01
CA GLY A 79 8.30 0.66 5.13
C GLY A 79 7.43 -0.58 5.03
N ASN A 80 6.18 -0.54 5.52
CA ASN A 80 5.25 -1.64 5.31
C ASN A 80 4.74 -1.62 3.88
N THR A 81 4.76 -2.79 3.23
CA THR A 81 4.14 -2.98 1.93
C THR A 81 2.65 -3.28 2.11
N ILE A 82 1.80 -2.43 1.53
CA ILE A 82 0.36 -2.62 1.46
C ILE A 82 0.03 -3.18 0.08
N VAL A 83 -0.72 -4.28 0.03
CA VAL A 83 -1.12 -4.94 -1.23
C VAL A 83 -2.63 -5.07 -1.26
N VAL A 84 -3.24 -4.43 -2.26
CA VAL A 84 -4.67 -4.56 -2.59
C VAL A 84 -4.75 -5.52 -3.77
N LYS A 85 -5.30 -6.72 -3.55
CA LYS A 85 -5.35 -7.78 -4.57
C LYS A 85 -6.56 -7.69 -5.48
N ASP A 86 -7.69 -7.27 -4.91
CA ASP A 86 -8.98 -7.19 -5.58
C ASP A 86 -9.54 -5.77 -5.40
N PRO A 87 -10.40 -5.29 -6.33
CA PRO A 87 -11.06 -3.99 -6.16
C PRO A 87 -11.83 -3.92 -4.85
N VAL A 88 -11.60 -2.84 -4.08
CA VAL A 88 -12.29 -2.63 -2.80
C VAL A 88 -13.16 -1.39 -2.85
N ALA A 89 -14.45 -1.57 -2.57
CA ALA A 89 -15.39 -0.48 -2.42
C ALA A 89 -15.19 0.25 -1.09
N HIS A 90 -15.10 1.58 -1.14
CA HIS A 90 -15.14 2.46 0.02
C HIS A 90 -16.27 3.46 -0.13
N GLN A 91 -17.26 3.38 0.77
CA GLN A 91 -18.38 4.32 0.79
C GLN A 91 -18.08 5.49 1.70
N PHE A 92 -18.21 6.71 1.18
CA PHE A 92 -18.01 7.93 1.94
C PHE A 92 -19.14 8.15 2.95
N ASN A 93 -18.78 8.66 4.13
CA ASN A 93 -19.74 8.99 5.19
C ASN A 93 -20.70 10.10 4.76
N LYS A 94 -21.96 9.99 5.19
CA LYS A 94 -23.01 10.97 4.86
C LYS A 94 -22.77 12.34 5.49
N ASP A 95 -22.04 12.41 6.60
CA ASP A 95 -21.98 13.64 7.42
C ASP A 95 -20.74 14.51 7.17
N VAL A 96 -19.98 14.22 6.11
CA VAL A 96 -18.69 14.87 5.86
C VAL A 96 -18.68 15.60 4.52
N GLU A 97 -18.38 16.91 4.59
CA GLU A 97 -18.24 17.85 3.48
C GLU A 97 -16.81 18.42 3.45
N GLY A 98 -16.46 19.09 2.35
CA GLY A 98 -15.16 19.70 2.16
C GLY A 98 -14.11 18.73 1.61
N LEU A 99 -12.83 19.08 1.81
CA LEU A 99 -11.71 18.29 1.31
C LEU A 99 -11.53 17.01 2.13
N LEU A 100 -11.57 15.87 1.47
CA LEU A 100 -11.35 14.56 2.04
C LEU A 100 -10.14 13.90 1.40
N TYR A 101 -9.33 13.27 2.24
CA TYR A 101 -8.17 12.47 1.86
C TYR A 101 -8.55 11.01 1.96
N LEU A 102 -8.43 10.28 0.86
CA LEU A 102 -8.57 8.84 0.81
C LEU A 102 -7.18 8.21 0.91
N PHE A 103 -6.97 7.36 1.91
CA PHE A 103 -5.67 6.75 2.17
C PHE A 103 -5.80 5.32 2.69
N LEU A 104 -4.71 4.56 2.52
CA LEU A 104 -4.52 3.21 3.02
C LEU A 104 -3.63 3.23 4.26
N THR A 105 -3.95 2.39 5.25
CA THR A 105 -3.06 2.07 6.38
C THR A 105 -2.79 0.58 6.45
N TYR A 106 -1.57 0.20 6.78
CA TYR A 106 -1.18 -1.20 6.99
C TYR A 106 -1.79 -1.74 8.30
N GLY A 107 -2.21 -3.01 8.29
CA GLY A 107 -2.73 -3.68 9.48
C GLY A 107 -2.32 -5.15 9.54
N GLU A 108 -2.22 -5.68 10.75
CA GLU A 108 -1.98 -7.09 11.04
C GLU A 108 -3.09 -7.61 11.95
N SER A 109 -3.56 -8.85 11.73
CA SER A 109 -4.51 -9.48 12.64
C SER A 109 -3.80 -10.01 13.89
N ALA A 110 -4.56 -10.21 14.97
CA ALA A 110 -4.12 -11.14 16.01
C ALA A 110 -3.86 -12.54 15.40
N PRO A 111 -2.92 -13.33 15.95
CA PRO A 111 -2.68 -14.71 15.53
C PRO A 111 -3.98 -15.54 15.60
N LYS A 112 -4.31 -16.25 14.53
CA LYS A 112 -5.51 -17.10 14.45
C LYS A 112 -5.19 -18.44 13.78
N SER A 113 -5.80 -19.51 14.26
CA SER A 113 -5.76 -20.81 13.57
C SER A 113 -6.54 -20.73 12.25
N PRO A 114 -6.14 -21.47 11.21
CA PRO A 114 -6.71 -21.35 9.86
C PRO A 114 -8.22 -21.60 9.78
N ASP A 115 -8.78 -22.38 10.70
CA ASP A 115 -10.22 -22.76 10.70
C ASP A 115 -11.04 -22.15 11.84
N GLY A 116 -10.49 -21.22 12.63
CA GLY A 116 -11.20 -20.61 13.77
C GLY A 116 -11.59 -21.56 14.91
N ALA A 117 -11.35 -22.87 14.75
CA ALA A 117 -11.48 -23.87 15.80
C ALA A 117 -10.31 -23.72 16.79
N GLY A 118 -10.64 -23.53 18.07
CA GLY A 118 -9.68 -23.29 19.16
C GLY A 118 -8.79 -24.48 19.54
N GLN A 119 -8.29 -25.25 18.57
CA GLN A 119 -7.26 -26.25 18.81
C GLN A 119 -5.90 -25.57 18.93
N SER A 120 -5.28 -25.74 20.10
CA SER A 120 -3.99 -25.16 20.50
C SER A 120 -2.78 -25.74 19.76
N ASP A 121 -2.95 -26.83 19.02
CA ASP A 121 -1.87 -27.58 18.35
C ASP A 121 -1.66 -27.19 16.87
N LEU A 122 -2.51 -26.30 16.33
CA LEU A 122 -2.37 -25.82 14.96
C LEU A 122 -1.48 -24.57 14.89
N PRO A 123 -0.72 -24.39 13.80
CA PRO A 123 0.00 -23.15 13.54
C PRO A 123 -0.96 -21.96 13.52
N GLN A 124 -0.58 -20.89 14.21
CA GLN A 124 -1.32 -19.64 14.20
C GLN A 124 -0.77 -18.72 13.11
N TYR A 125 -1.66 -18.08 12.37
CA TYR A 125 -1.33 -17.18 11.27
C TYR A 125 -1.69 -15.74 11.64
N VAL A 126 -0.79 -14.82 11.30
CA VAL A 126 -1.04 -13.38 11.31
C VAL A 126 -1.36 -12.97 9.88
N ASN A 127 -2.58 -12.50 9.66
CA ASN A 127 -2.99 -12.03 8.35
C ASN A 127 -2.55 -10.57 8.15
N LEU A 128 -1.82 -10.34 7.07
CA LEU A 128 -1.46 -9.00 6.64
C LEU A 128 -2.64 -8.39 5.88
N GLY A 129 -3.00 -7.17 6.20
CA GLY A 129 -4.13 -6.47 5.62
C GLY A 129 -3.94 -4.97 5.58
N TYR A 130 -5.04 -4.27 5.34
CA TYR A 130 -5.07 -2.83 5.26
C TYR A 130 -6.44 -2.29 5.63
N ASN A 131 -6.49 -1.00 5.94
CA ASN A 131 -7.74 -0.26 6.08
C ASN A 131 -7.77 0.87 5.06
N ILE A 132 -8.95 1.11 4.49
CA ILE A 132 -9.23 2.25 3.62
C ILE A 132 -10.06 3.26 4.39
N GLN A 133 -9.63 4.52 4.42
CA GLN A 133 -10.32 5.58 5.14
C GLN A 133 -10.37 6.87 4.33
N ALA A 134 -11.50 7.56 4.37
CA ALA A 134 -11.66 8.92 3.89
C ALA A 134 -11.86 9.87 5.08
N ARG A 135 -10.95 10.84 5.28
CA ARG A 135 -11.03 11.80 6.41
C ARG A 135 -10.67 13.23 5.98
N PRO A 136 -11.15 14.26 6.71
CA PRO A 136 -10.77 15.66 6.43
C PRO A 136 -9.30 15.99 6.72
N THR A 137 -8.60 15.12 7.44
CA THR A 137 -7.19 15.27 7.77
C THR A 137 -6.48 13.93 7.61
N LEU A 138 -5.23 13.98 7.14
CA LEU A 138 -4.36 12.81 7.09
C LEU A 138 -3.98 12.36 8.51
N PRO A 139 -3.86 11.04 8.75
CA PRO A 139 -3.48 10.53 10.06
C PRO A 139 -2.00 10.81 10.32
N GLN A 140 -1.64 10.88 11.62
CA GLN A 140 -0.23 10.94 12.04
C GLN A 140 0.47 9.57 11.98
N THR A 141 -0.30 8.49 11.80
CA THR A 141 0.22 7.14 11.61
C THR A 141 0.70 6.93 10.18
N PRO A 142 1.61 5.96 9.93
CA PRO A 142 2.00 5.58 8.57
C PRO A 142 0.79 5.28 7.69
N HIS A 143 0.77 5.87 6.50
CA HIS A 143 -0.32 5.75 5.55
C HIS A 143 0.19 5.98 4.12
N VAL A 144 -0.64 5.68 3.13
CA VAL A 144 -0.43 6.01 1.73
C VAL A 144 -1.68 6.71 1.20
N GLU A 145 -1.55 7.96 0.79
CA GLU A 145 -2.62 8.70 0.12
C GLU A 145 -2.83 8.17 -1.31
N VAL A 146 -4.08 7.89 -1.66
CA VAL A 146 -4.45 7.33 -2.98
C VAL A 146 -5.35 8.27 -3.81
N ALA A 147 -6.11 9.15 -3.16
CA ALA A 147 -6.90 10.17 -3.84
C ALA A 147 -7.34 11.28 -2.87
N ARG A 148 -7.79 12.40 -3.42
CA ARG A 148 -8.56 13.42 -2.71
C ARG A 148 -9.90 13.63 -3.37
N VAL A 149 -10.85 14.14 -2.60
CA VAL A 149 -12.16 14.56 -3.12
C VAL A 149 -12.58 15.83 -2.39
N TRP A 150 -12.94 16.88 -3.13
CA TRP A 150 -13.63 18.02 -2.55
C TRP A 150 -15.14 17.81 -2.65
N ARG A 151 -15.80 17.55 -1.53
CA ARG A 151 -17.24 17.33 -1.48
C ARG A 151 -17.98 18.64 -1.27
N GLU A 152 -18.79 19.01 -2.25
CA GLU A 152 -19.68 20.18 -2.14
C GLU A 152 -20.91 19.87 -1.28
N SER A 153 -21.44 18.64 -1.38
CA SER A 153 -22.58 18.22 -0.58
C SER A 153 -22.51 16.76 -0.16
N ARG A 154 -23.27 16.44 0.89
CA ARG A 154 -23.36 15.11 1.51
C ARG A 154 -23.98 14.04 0.62
N THR A 155 -24.82 14.46 -0.32
CA THR A 155 -25.62 13.57 -1.17
C THR A 155 -25.14 13.52 -2.61
N ALA A 156 -24.29 14.46 -3.03
CA ALA A 156 -23.74 14.47 -4.37
C ALA A 156 -22.98 13.16 -4.66
N PRO A 157 -23.19 12.55 -5.84
CA PRO A 157 -22.44 11.39 -6.28
C PRO A 157 -20.99 11.77 -6.55
N LEU A 158 -20.10 10.81 -6.36
CA LEU A 158 -18.70 10.89 -6.68
C LEU A 158 -18.49 10.44 -8.12
N LEU A 159 -17.70 11.21 -8.85
CA LEU A 159 -17.45 10.99 -10.27
C LEU A 159 -15.95 10.91 -10.53
N ASP A 160 -15.59 10.23 -11.61
CA ASP A 160 -14.25 10.39 -12.17
C ASP A 160 -14.08 11.83 -12.68
N ALA A 161 -12.85 12.36 -12.56
CA ALA A 161 -12.56 13.70 -13.05
C ALA A 161 -12.66 13.72 -14.59
N ALA A 162 -13.51 14.59 -15.13
CA ALA A 162 -13.63 14.80 -16.57
C ALA A 162 -12.32 15.36 -17.17
N ASP A 163 -11.65 16.27 -16.42
CA ASP A 163 -10.27 16.69 -16.66
C ASP A 163 -9.41 16.24 -15.46
N PRO A 164 -8.56 15.20 -15.61
CA PRO A 164 -7.70 14.72 -14.54
C PRO A 164 -6.71 15.76 -13.99
N THR A 165 -6.39 16.80 -14.77
CA THR A 165 -5.46 17.86 -14.36
C THR A 165 -6.15 18.98 -13.56
N HIS A 166 -7.48 19.10 -13.70
CA HIS A 166 -8.31 20.05 -12.98
C HIS A 166 -9.61 19.41 -12.45
N PRO A 167 -9.52 18.48 -11.48
CA PRO A 167 -10.71 17.86 -10.88
C PRO A 167 -11.61 18.90 -10.23
N GLY A 168 -12.90 18.83 -10.55
CA GLY A 168 -13.94 19.69 -10.00
C GLY A 168 -14.55 19.15 -8.69
N PRO A 169 -15.62 19.78 -8.20
CA PRO A 169 -16.38 19.30 -7.06
C PRO A 169 -16.95 17.90 -7.24
N ASN A 170 -16.88 17.11 -6.17
CA ASN A 170 -17.28 15.70 -6.12
C ASN A 170 -16.57 14.81 -7.14
N GLN A 171 -15.49 15.29 -7.75
CA GLN A 171 -14.65 14.49 -8.64
C GLN A 171 -13.43 13.96 -7.89
N ILE A 172 -12.99 12.77 -8.28
CA ILE A 172 -11.84 12.10 -7.72
C ILE A 172 -10.56 12.78 -8.24
N ASP A 173 -9.78 13.35 -7.33
CA ASP A 173 -8.49 13.98 -7.61
C ASP A 173 -7.35 13.00 -7.34
N LEU A 174 -6.71 12.55 -8.43
CA LEU A 174 -5.59 11.59 -8.40
C LEU A 174 -4.21 12.27 -8.46
N ARG A 175 -4.14 13.61 -8.55
CA ARG A 175 -2.88 14.33 -8.82
C ARG A 175 -1.87 14.27 -7.68
N PHE A 176 -2.33 14.02 -6.47
CA PHE A 176 -1.50 13.96 -5.26
C PHE A 176 -0.95 12.57 -4.97
N ARG A 177 -1.24 11.60 -5.84
CA ARG A 177 -0.67 10.25 -5.77
C ARG A 177 0.84 10.33 -5.93
N ARG A 178 1.56 9.82 -4.95
CA ARG A 178 3.02 9.74 -4.99
C ARG A 178 3.45 8.37 -5.49
N THR A 179 3.79 8.26 -6.76
CA THR A 179 4.40 7.05 -7.31
C THR A 179 5.88 6.97 -6.91
N VAL A 180 6.33 5.78 -6.52
CA VAL A 180 7.69 5.48 -6.06
C VAL A 180 8.13 4.12 -6.62
N GLY A 181 9.41 3.77 -6.43
CA GLY A 181 9.99 2.55 -6.97
C GLY A 181 11.07 2.84 -8.01
N ALA A 182 11.61 1.78 -8.61
CA ALA A 182 12.57 1.92 -9.69
C ALA A 182 11.87 2.58 -10.88
N ALA A 183 12.45 3.66 -11.42
CA ALA A 183 12.01 4.21 -12.69
C ALA A 183 11.99 3.07 -13.73
N GLU A 184 10.93 2.98 -14.52
CA GLU A 184 10.92 2.09 -15.67
C GLU A 184 12.16 2.40 -16.50
N ILE A 185 13.08 1.45 -16.63
CA ILE A 185 14.16 1.54 -17.60
C ILE A 185 13.50 1.13 -18.91
N PRO A 186 13.20 2.05 -19.85
CA PRO A 186 12.58 1.66 -21.10
C PRO A 186 13.52 0.70 -21.82
N GLN A 187 13.08 -0.54 -22.01
CA GLN A 187 13.80 -1.49 -22.85
C GLN A 187 13.61 -1.06 -24.31
N VAL A 188 14.60 -0.38 -24.88
CA VAL A 188 14.63 -0.03 -26.29
C VAL A 188 15.19 -1.23 -27.07
N SER A 189 14.38 -1.82 -27.94
CA SER A 189 14.82 -2.82 -28.92
C SER A 189 14.97 -2.16 -30.29
N VAL A 190 16.15 -2.30 -30.91
CA VAL A 190 16.44 -1.82 -32.27
C VAL A 190 16.50 -3.02 -33.21
N GLY A 191 15.61 -3.06 -34.19
CA GLY A 191 15.67 -3.99 -35.31
C GLY A 191 16.32 -3.32 -36.52
N VAL A 192 17.42 -3.88 -37.03
CA VAL A 192 18.04 -3.44 -38.29
C VAL A 192 17.58 -4.37 -39.40
N VAL A 193 16.88 -3.84 -40.39
CA VAL A 193 16.52 -4.56 -41.62
C VAL A 193 17.43 -4.08 -42.74
N SER A 194 18.23 -5.00 -43.27
CA SER A 194 18.96 -4.77 -44.53
C SER A 194 18.10 -5.31 -45.67
N LEU A 195 17.65 -4.42 -46.55
CA LEU A 195 17.10 -4.82 -47.84
C LEU A 195 18.28 -4.97 -48.79
N GLY A 196 18.69 -6.21 -49.04
CA GLY A 196 19.69 -6.51 -50.06
C GLY A 196 19.22 -6.01 -51.42
N GLY A 197 20.04 -5.19 -52.06
CA GLY A 197 19.83 -4.76 -53.45
C GLY A 197 20.41 -5.80 -54.42
N ASP A 198 19.58 -6.12 -55.42
CA ASP A 198 19.76 -6.87 -56.68
C ASP A 198 21.07 -7.62 -56.96
#